data_AF-A0A374VEI3-F1
#
_entry.id   AF-A0A374VEI3-F1
#
_cell.length_a   1.000
_cell.length_b   1.000
_cell.length_c   1.000
_cell.angle_alpha   90.00
_cell.angle_beta   90.00
_cell.angle_gamma   90.00
#
_symmetry.space_group_name_H-M   'P 1'
#
loop_
_entity.id
_entity.type
_entity.pdbx_description
1 polymer ?
#
loop_
_entity_poly.entity_id
_entity_poly.type
_entity_poly.pdbx_seq_one_letter_code
_entity_poly.pdbx_strand_id
1 'polypeptide(L)'
;MKKIFILLALVVLALDVVAQSKGKNAMTLRLVDIKVTDGTLVNIAKEQSAKGNDKPAQMIEIYENNVRAKLDEVAKASGRFEISDATTLDALSRDAEAQLFMKMSKAEKIEYVSAKQNDYALSCDINSCQFTRKAGGAGYSCVLRLKVSINDARDPQGVALISREFMSDIKKTAIRPSRDAACQEALATLTEPLTDFFLNNIPVYGLLGYENDEYIVTCGANLRIRKGDQFQVSLVKYNGSERHSEVVGIVKVQDLRASTSAVSYSEGKDRIIELIPTLDANSFLQCRLLLLKSY
;
A
#
# COMPACT_ATOMS: atom_id res chain seq x y z
N MET A 1 -6.91 16.56 -33.47
CA MET A 1 -5.47 16.20 -33.43
C MET A 1 -4.89 16.20 -32.02
N LYS A 2 -4.94 17.28 -31.22
CA LYS A 2 -4.41 17.31 -29.83
C LYS A 2 -4.90 16.17 -28.91
N LYS A 3 -6.18 15.75 -28.98
CA LYS A 3 -6.73 14.64 -28.19
C LYS A 3 -6.16 13.25 -28.56
N ILE A 4 -5.76 13.06 -29.82
CA ILE A 4 -5.16 11.80 -30.31
C ILE A 4 -3.71 11.71 -29.82
N PHE A 5 -2.98 12.82 -29.80
CA PHE A 5 -1.60 12.87 -29.28
C PHE A 5 -1.53 12.61 -27.77
N ILE A 6 -2.49 13.08 -26.98
CA ILE A 6 -2.54 12.77 -25.53
C ILE A 6 -2.85 11.28 -25.31
N LEU A 7 -3.77 10.71 -26.08
CA LEU A 7 -4.10 9.28 -25.99
C LEU A 7 -2.89 8.42 -26.41
N LEU A 8 -2.19 8.80 -27.49
CA LEU A 8 -0.99 8.10 -27.95
C LEU A 8 0.16 8.25 -26.94
N ALA A 9 0.35 9.42 -26.33
CA ALA A 9 1.36 9.64 -25.31
C ALA A 9 1.07 8.85 -24.03
N LEU A 10 -0.19 8.74 -23.62
CA LEU A 10 -0.62 7.87 -22.51
C LEU A 10 -0.43 6.39 -22.83
N VAL A 11 -0.67 5.97 -24.08
CA VAL A 11 -0.42 4.60 -24.53
C VAL A 11 1.08 4.29 -24.59
N VAL A 12 1.92 5.23 -25.03
CA VAL A 12 3.39 5.06 -25.04
C VAL A 12 3.96 5.06 -23.62
N LEU A 13 3.49 5.94 -22.72
CA LEU A 13 3.87 5.91 -21.30
C LEU A 13 3.37 4.64 -20.60
N ALA A 14 2.17 4.15 -20.96
CA ALA A 14 1.69 2.86 -20.50
C ALA A 14 2.58 1.72 -21.04
N LEU A 15 3.00 1.76 -22.31
CA LEU A 15 3.88 0.77 -22.94
C LEU A 15 5.31 0.74 -22.35
N ASP A 16 5.87 1.88 -21.96
CA ASP A 16 7.16 1.96 -21.27
C ASP A 16 7.07 1.45 -19.82
N VAL A 17 5.91 1.60 -19.16
CA VAL A 17 5.59 0.96 -17.86
C VAL A 17 5.29 -0.55 -18.02
N VAL A 18 4.82 -0.96 -19.19
CA VAL A 18 4.43 -2.33 -19.59
C VAL A 18 5.66 -3.22 -19.84
N ALA A 19 6.73 -2.72 -20.45
CA ALA A 19 7.99 -3.51 -20.55
C ALA A 19 8.57 -3.91 -19.16
N GLN A 20 8.17 -3.22 -18.09
CA GLN A 20 8.54 -3.48 -16.70
C GLN A 20 7.57 -4.43 -15.95
N SER A 21 6.44 -4.82 -16.53
CA SER A 21 5.39 -5.57 -15.82
C SER A 21 5.68 -7.07 -15.69
N LYS A 22 6.62 -7.61 -16.49
CA LYS A 22 7.22 -8.94 -16.26
C LYS A 22 8.09 -8.89 -15.00
N GLY A 23 7.40 -8.93 -13.86
CA GLY A 23 7.99 -8.90 -12.53
C GLY A 23 8.15 -7.49 -12.00
N LYS A 24 7.06 -6.91 -11.48
CA LYS A 24 7.19 -5.80 -10.53
C LYS A 24 8.06 -6.27 -9.36
N ASN A 25 9.18 -5.59 -9.14
CA ASN A 25 10.15 -5.92 -8.09
C ASN A 25 9.66 -5.56 -6.68
N ALA A 26 8.66 -4.70 -6.56
CA ALA A 26 8.08 -4.29 -5.29
C ALA A 26 6.61 -3.86 -5.44
N MET A 27 5.93 -3.76 -4.30
CA MET A 27 4.62 -3.10 -4.18
C MET A 27 4.82 -1.59 -4.26
N THR A 28 3.86 -0.83 -4.79
CA THR A 28 3.94 0.63 -4.80
C THR A 28 3.16 1.18 -3.62
N LEU A 29 3.77 2.07 -2.84
CA LEU A 29 3.12 2.79 -1.75
C LEU A 29 3.23 4.30 -1.98
N ARG A 30 2.09 4.97 -2.02
CA ARG A 30 1.97 6.41 -2.24
C ARG A 30 1.65 7.09 -0.93
N LEU A 31 2.49 8.01 -0.49
CA LEU A 31 2.25 8.81 0.71
C LEU A 31 1.33 9.98 0.34
N VAL A 32 0.01 9.80 0.49
CA VAL A 32 -0.99 10.73 -0.08
C VAL A 32 -1.36 11.83 0.90
N ASP A 33 -1.83 11.47 2.10
CA ASP A 33 -2.38 12.44 3.06
C ASP A 33 -1.82 12.16 4.45
N ILE A 34 -0.95 13.05 4.93
CA ILE A 34 -0.35 12.96 6.27
C ILE A 34 -0.61 14.29 6.94
N LYS A 35 -1.47 14.28 7.94
CA LYS A 35 -1.99 15.51 8.52
C LYS A 35 -2.19 15.41 10.02
N VAL A 36 -2.02 16.53 10.70
CA VAL A 36 -2.45 16.67 12.10
C VAL A 36 -3.96 16.84 12.16
N THR A 37 -4.62 15.90 12.85
CA THR A 37 -6.07 15.92 13.08
C THR A 37 -6.44 16.26 14.54
N ASP A 38 -5.43 16.48 15.39
CA ASP A 38 -5.61 16.98 16.76
C ASP A 38 -6.34 18.33 16.72
N GLY A 39 -7.63 18.32 17.07
CA GLY A 39 -8.50 19.50 16.96
C GLY A 39 -8.00 20.67 17.80
N THR A 40 -7.30 20.43 18.91
CA THR A 40 -6.74 21.50 19.74
C THR A 40 -5.58 22.17 19.01
N LEU A 41 -4.62 21.39 18.49
CA LEU A 41 -3.48 21.95 17.77
C LEU A 41 -3.92 22.69 16.50
N VAL A 42 -4.83 22.10 15.72
CA VAL A 42 -5.34 22.70 14.48
C VAL A 42 -6.09 24.01 14.75
N ASN A 43 -6.93 24.06 15.79
CA ASN A 43 -7.68 25.28 16.12
C ASN A 43 -6.75 26.39 16.62
N ILE A 44 -5.78 26.07 17.48
CA ILE A 44 -4.77 27.04 17.94
C ILE A 44 -3.99 27.60 16.74
N ALA A 45 -3.59 26.75 15.79
CA ALA A 45 -2.88 27.20 14.60
C ALA A 45 -3.72 28.16 13.75
N LYS A 46 -4.99 27.82 13.49
CA LYS A 46 -5.91 28.68 12.73
C LYS A 46 -6.11 30.04 13.42
N GLU A 47 -6.36 30.05 14.72
CA GLU A 47 -6.57 31.28 15.48
C GLU A 47 -5.33 32.19 15.53
N GLN A 48 -4.14 31.59 15.60
CA GLN A 48 -2.88 32.34 15.65
C GLN A 48 -2.47 32.87 14.28
N SER A 49 -2.65 32.09 13.22
CA SER A 49 -2.46 32.57 11.84
C SER A 49 -3.40 33.72 11.50
N ALA A 50 -4.66 33.68 11.96
CA ALA A 50 -5.59 34.81 11.82
C ALA A 50 -5.12 36.09 12.53
N LYS A 51 -4.23 35.97 13.52
CA LYS A 51 -3.58 37.08 14.23
C LYS A 51 -2.19 37.43 13.67
N GLY A 52 -1.80 36.84 12.53
CA GLY A 52 -0.50 37.05 11.89
C GLY A 52 0.66 36.26 12.51
N ASN A 53 0.38 35.24 13.33
CA ASN A 53 1.39 34.39 13.97
C ASN A 53 1.33 32.96 13.40
N ASP A 54 2.16 32.69 12.40
CA ASP A 54 2.18 31.38 11.71
C ASP A 54 3.05 30.31 12.39
N LYS A 55 3.69 30.64 13.52
CA LYS A 55 4.55 29.68 14.23
C LYS A 55 3.84 28.36 14.54
N PRO A 56 2.59 28.32 15.02
CA PRO A 56 1.92 27.05 15.31
C PRO A 56 1.59 26.25 14.04
N ALA A 57 1.28 26.92 12.92
CA ALA A 57 1.05 26.27 11.64
C ALA A 57 2.36 25.65 11.09
N GLN A 58 3.47 26.39 11.16
CA GLN A 58 4.80 25.87 10.80
C GLN A 58 5.20 24.66 11.67
N MET A 59 4.85 24.68 12.96
CA MET A 59 5.09 23.54 13.85
C MET A 59 4.28 22.30 13.45
N ILE A 60 3.03 22.47 13.00
CA ILE A 60 2.21 21.36 12.46
C ILE A 60 2.89 20.76 11.23
N GLU A 61 3.33 21.60 10.29
CA GLU A 61 3.99 21.16 9.06
C GLU A 61 5.27 20.37 9.36
N ILE A 62 6.07 20.80 10.34
CA ILE A 62 7.25 20.06 10.80
C ILE A 62 6.87 18.66 11.29
N TYR A 63 5.78 18.53 12.07
CA TYR A 63 5.35 17.23 12.58
C TYR A 63 4.81 16.32 11.47
N GLU A 64 4.05 16.87 10.53
CA GLU A 64 3.59 16.13 9.36
C GLU A 64 4.76 15.61 8.52
N ASN A 65 5.78 16.44 8.31
CA ASN A 65 7.00 16.06 7.59
C ASN A 65 7.83 15.02 8.34
N ASN A 66 7.96 15.14 9.67
CA ASN A 66 8.66 14.14 10.49
C ASN A 66 7.94 12.78 10.45
N VAL A 67 6.61 12.77 10.54
CA VAL A 67 5.81 11.54 10.42
C VAL A 67 5.90 10.96 9.01
N ARG A 68 5.85 11.81 7.97
CA ARG A 68 6.05 11.40 6.57
C ARG A 68 7.40 10.72 6.37
N ALA A 69 8.47 11.34 6.83
CA ALA A 69 9.81 10.76 6.76
C ALA A 69 9.90 9.42 7.51
N LYS A 70 9.28 9.32 8.70
CA LYS A 70 9.26 8.07 9.45
C LYS A 70 8.49 6.97 8.70
N LEU A 71 7.34 7.28 8.12
CA LEU A 71 6.53 6.33 7.34
C LEU A 71 7.25 5.85 6.07
N ASP A 72 7.95 6.75 5.37
CA ASP A 72 8.84 6.42 4.25
C ASP A 72 9.96 5.46 4.68
N GLU A 73 10.66 5.78 5.77
CA GLU A 73 11.74 4.98 6.33
C GLU A 73 11.28 3.55 6.66
N VAL A 74 10.20 3.40 7.44
CA VAL A 74 9.73 2.06 7.89
C VAL A 74 9.14 1.24 6.74
N ALA A 75 8.51 1.88 5.76
CA ALA A 75 7.99 1.21 4.58
C ALA A 75 9.15 0.70 3.70
N LYS A 76 10.20 1.50 3.50
CA LYS A 76 11.43 1.05 2.82
C LYS A 76 12.14 -0.05 3.60
N ALA A 77 12.24 0.09 4.92
CA ALA A 77 12.86 -0.91 5.80
C ALA A 77 12.13 -2.27 5.77
N SER A 78 10.81 -2.28 5.53
CA SER A 78 10.07 -3.53 5.31
C SER A 78 10.56 -4.31 4.09
N GLY A 79 11.19 -3.62 3.13
CA GLY A 79 11.71 -4.19 1.89
C GLY A 79 10.62 -4.75 0.96
N ARG A 80 9.36 -4.33 1.13
CA ARG A 80 8.21 -4.73 0.29
C ARG A 80 7.75 -3.65 -0.67
N PHE A 81 8.05 -2.39 -0.34
CA PHE A 81 7.48 -1.23 -1.02
C PHE A 81 8.56 -0.39 -1.71
N GLU A 82 8.25 0.00 -2.94
CA GLU A 82 8.78 1.19 -3.58
C GLU A 82 7.86 2.37 -3.25
N ILE A 83 8.44 3.42 -2.69
CA ILE A 83 7.71 4.64 -2.36
C ILE A 83 7.63 5.54 -3.59
N SER A 84 6.42 5.98 -3.93
CA SER A 84 6.17 6.96 -4.98
C SER A 84 5.60 8.23 -4.38
N ASP A 85 6.10 9.38 -4.83
CA ASP A 85 5.52 10.68 -4.48
C ASP A 85 4.13 10.84 -5.11
N ALA A 86 3.23 11.51 -4.39
CA ALA A 86 1.78 11.59 -4.64
C ALA A 86 1.37 12.23 -5.99
N THR A 87 2.32 12.78 -6.76
CA THR A 87 2.07 13.62 -7.95
C THR A 87 1.78 12.86 -9.24
N THR A 88 1.74 11.52 -9.26
CA THR A 88 1.46 10.72 -10.47
C THR A 88 0.10 9.98 -10.41
N LEU A 89 -0.96 10.75 -10.17
CA LEU A 89 -2.34 10.26 -10.33
C LEU A 89 -3.14 11.27 -11.15
N ASP A 90 -2.92 11.26 -12.47
CA ASP A 90 -4.05 11.54 -13.36
C ASP A 90 -4.98 10.34 -13.24
N ALA A 91 -5.98 10.47 -12.36
CA ALA A 91 -7.05 9.51 -12.27
C ALA A 91 -7.78 9.47 -13.62
N LEU A 92 -7.50 8.46 -14.44
CA LEU A 92 -8.45 8.06 -15.46
C LEU A 92 -9.76 7.77 -14.72
N SER A 93 -10.86 8.41 -15.12
CA SER A 93 -12.16 8.11 -14.54
C SER A 93 -12.45 6.61 -14.70
N ARG A 94 -13.17 6.00 -13.75
CA ARG A 94 -13.55 4.56 -13.82
C ARG A 94 -14.13 4.18 -15.19
N ASP A 95 -14.85 5.09 -15.84
CA ASP A 95 -15.41 4.90 -17.17
C ASP A 95 -14.35 4.88 -18.27
N ALA A 96 -13.36 5.77 -18.20
CA ALA A 96 -12.23 5.77 -19.15
C ALA A 96 -11.34 4.53 -18.95
N GLU A 97 -11.16 4.12 -17.70
CA GLU A 97 -10.43 2.90 -17.34
C GLU A 97 -11.16 1.64 -17.81
N ALA A 98 -12.47 1.53 -17.56
CA ALA A 98 -13.28 0.41 -18.04
C ALA A 98 -13.33 0.35 -19.58
N GLN A 99 -13.47 1.49 -20.26
CA GLN A 99 -13.46 1.54 -21.72
C GLN A 99 -12.09 1.17 -22.31
N LEU A 100 -11.00 1.57 -21.65
CA LEU A 100 -9.65 1.19 -22.03
C LEU A 100 -9.46 -0.31 -21.82
N PHE A 101 -9.87 -0.81 -20.66
CA PHE A 101 -9.80 -2.23 -20.30
C PHE A 101 -10.55 -3.09 -21.32
N MET A 102 -11.76 -2.71 -21.75
CA MET A 102 -12.53 -3.48 -22.75
C MET A 102 -11.87 -3.55 -24.13
N LYS A 103 -10.98 -2.62 -24.47
CA LYS A 103 -10.26 -2.57 -25.75
C LYS A 103 -8.91 -3.30 -25.73
N MET A 104 -8.43 -3.68 -24.54
CA MET A 104 -7.17 -4.41 -24.35
C MET A 104 -7.34 -5.89 -24.67
N SER A 105 -6.29 -6.49 -25.23
CA SER A 105 -6.14 -7.94 -25.35
C SER A 105 -6.04 -8.62 -23.98
N LYS A 106 -6.17 -9.95 -23.96
CA LYS A 106 -6.04 -10.74 -22.71
C LYS A 106 -4.70 -10.49 -22.00
N ALA A 107 -3.60 -10.43 -22.77
CA ALA A 107 -2.27 -10.18 -22.25
C ALA A 107 -2.15 -8.77 -21.63
N GLU A 108 -2.62 -7.75 -22.36
CA GLU A 108 -2.59 -6.35 -21.89
C GLU A 108 -3.46 -6.14 -20.65
N LYS A 109 -4.61 -6.82 -20.53
CA LYS A 109 -5.45 -6.78 -19.32
C LYS A 109 -4.77 -7.40 -18.12
N ILE A 110 -4.18 -8.58 -18.29
CA ILE A 110 -3.41 -9.29 -17.26
C ILE A 110 -2.25 -8.43 -16.75
N GLU A 111 -1.56 -7.79 -17.67
CA GLU A 111 -0.48 -6.86 -17.41
C GLU A 111 -0.95 -5.57 -16.71
N TYR A 112 -2.04 -4.97 -17.18
CA TYR A 112 -2.68 -3.82 -16.54
C TYR A 112 -3.07 -4.12 -15.09
N VAL A 113 -3.74 -5.27 -14.85
CA VAL A 113 -4.09 -5.72 -13.50
C VAL A 113 -2.84 -5.98 -12.66
N SER A 114 -1.83 -6.64 -13.23
CA SER A 114 -0.57 -6.95 -12.53
C SER A 114 0.19 -5.68 -12.11
N ALA A 115 0.22 -4.66 -12.97
CA ALA A 115 0.86 -3.40 -12.68
C ALA A 115 0.16 -2.61 -11.57
N LYS A 116 -1.15 -2.81 -11.37
CA LYS A 116 -1.96 -1.99 -10.46
C LYS A 116 -2.46 -2.71 -9.20
N GLN A 117 -2.37 -4.04 -9.12
CA GLN A 117 -2.94 -4.81 -8.01
C GLN A 117 -2.23 -4.65 -6.66
N ASN A 118 -0.98 -4.18 -6.68
CA ASN A 118 -0.18 -3.89 -5.48
C ASN A 118 0.18 -2.40 -5.40
N ASP A 119 -0.75 -1.52 -5.77
CA ASP A 119 -0.61 -0.07 -5.71
C ASP A 119 -1.49 0.49 -4.60
N TYR A 120 -0.88 1.05 -3.58
CA TYR A 120 -1.55 1.47 -2.35
C TYR A 120 -1.39 2.95 -2.10
N ALA A 121 -2.45 3.57 -1.61
CA ALA A 121 -2.41 4.89 -1.03
C ALA A 121 -2.32 4.78 0.50
N LEU A 122 -1.33 5.44 1.08
CA LEU A 122 -1.20 5.61 2.52
C LEU A 122 -1.72 6.97 2.92
N SER A 123 -2.57 6.97 3.94
CA SER A 123 -2.88 8.15 4.73
C SER A 123 -2.55 7.94 6.20
N CYS A 124 -2.21 9.03 6.89
CA CYS A 124 -1.91 9.02 8.30
C CYS A 124 -2.52 10.24 8.98
N ASP A 125 -3.43 9.99 9.93
CA ASP A 125 -3.93 11.02 10.83
C ASP A 125 -3.05 11.05 12.09
N ILE A 126 -2.45 12.20 12.37
CA ILE A 126 -1.73 12.44 13.63
C ILE A 126 -2.77 12.93 14.64
N ASN A 127 -3.44 11.96 15.28
CA ASN A 127 -4.55 12.19 16.20
C ASN A 127 -4.13 12.96 17.45
N SER A 128 -2.88 12.77 17.89
CA SER A 128 -2.36 13.52 19.02
C SER A 128 -0.83 13.61 19.01
N CYS A 129 -0.32 14.79 19.38
CA CYS A 129 1.09 15.07 19.57
C CYS A 129 1.27 15.85 20.88
N GLN A 130 1.42 15.13 21.99
CA GLN A 130 1.43 15.70 23.32
C GLN A 130 2.85 15.90 23.84
N PHE A 131 3.19 17.13 24.21
CA PHE A 131 4.48 17.48 24.80
C PHE A 131 4.33 17.77 26.28
N THR A 132 5.08 17.01 27.09
CA THR A 132 5.18 17.26 28.53
C THR A 132 6.55 17.83 28.84
N ARG A 133 6.58 19.05 29.39
CA ARG A 133 7.82 19.64 29.93
C ARG A 133 8.10 19.02 31.30
N LYS A 134 9.31 18.51 31.51
CA LYS A 134 9.69 17.91 32.80
C LYS A 134 10.14 19.00 33.77
N ALA A 135 9.80 18.82 35.04
CA ALA A 135 10.14 19.75 36.12
C ALA A 135 11.65 19.99 36.20
N GLY A 136 12.06 21.20 36.58
CA GLY A 136 13.47 21.58 36.67
C GLY A 136 14.14 21.92 35.34
N GLY A 137 13.39 22.02 34.23
CA GLY A 137 13.96 22.38 32.92
C GLY A 137 14.73 21.24 32.24
N ALA A 138 14.59 20.01 32.72
CA ALA A 138 15.29 18.82 32.21
C ALA A 138 14.98 18.50 30.73
N GLY A 139 13.91 19.09 30.16
CA GLY A 139 13.57 18.98 28.75
C GLY A 139 12.09 18.64 28.52
N TYR A 140 11.83 17.98 27.40
CA TYR A 140 10.52 17.61 26.89
C TYR A 140 10.44 16.10 26.69
N SER A 141 9.27 15.52 26.94
CA SER A 141 8.87 14.19 26.46
C SER A 141 7.69 14.34 25.52
N CYS A 142 7.60 13.49 24.50
CA CYS A 142 6.52 13.50 23.51
C CYS A 142 5.75 12.17 23.55
N VAL A 143 4.45 12.25 23.31
CA VAL A 143 3.59 11.08 23.03
C VAL A 143 2.86 11.34 21.72
N LEU A 144 3.04 10.43 20.77
CA LEU A 144 2.40 10.45 19.46
C LEU A 144 1.34 9.36 19.38
N ARG A 145 0.19 9.72 18.80
CA ARG A 145 -0.83 8.76 18.36
C ARG A 145 -1.07 8.97 16.87
N LEU A 146 -0.79 7.93 16.10
CA LEU A 146 -0.95 7.91 14.65
C LEU A 146 -2.07 6.93 14.30
N LYS A 147 -2.93 7.28 13.34
CA LYS A 147 -3.83 6.34 12.68
C LYS A 147 -3.40 6.20 11.24
N VAL A 148 -2.76 5.08 10.94
CA VAL A 148 -2.26 4.76 9.59
C VAL A 148 -3.33 3.96 8.86
N SER A 149 -3.70 4.42 7.67
CA SER A 149 -4.70 3.78 6.82
C SER A 149 -4.10 3.50 5.44
N ILE A 150 -4.41 2.32 4.92
CA ILE A 150 -3.98 1.85 3.61
C ILE A 150 -5.22 1.60 2.77
N ASN A 151 -5.26 2.23 1.60
CA ASN A 151 -6.35 2.13 0.65
C ASN A 151 -5.81 1.51 -0.65
N ASP A 152 -6.67 0.83 -1.41
CA ASP A 152 -6.36 0.51 -2.80
C ASP A 152 -6.28 1.83 -3.58
N ALA A 153 -5.15 2.12 -4.23
CA ALA A 153 -4.98 3.37 -4.97
C ALA A 153 -5.99 3.52 -6.12
N ARG A 154 -6.64 2.42 -6.53
CA ARG A 154 -7.67 2.40 -7.56
C ARG A 154 -9.08 2.61 -7.03
N ASP A 155 -9.31 2.50 -5.71
CA ASP A 155 -10.65 2.66 -5.15
C ASP A 155 -10.98 4.16 -5.06
N PRO A 156 -11.87 4.70 -5.92
CA PRO A 156 -12.21 6.11 -5.88
C PRO A 156 -13.10 6.47 -4.70
N GLN A 157 -13.66 5.48 -3.99
CA GLN A 157 -14.35 5.71 -2.73
C GLN A 157 -13.35 5.86 -1.56
N GLY A 158 -12.08 5.49 -1.77
CA GLY A 158 -11.03 5.62 -0.77
C GLY A 158 -11.30 4.82 0.49
N VAL A 159 -11.99 3.67 0.39
CA VAL A 159 -12.26 2.83 1.56
C VAL A 159 -10.96 2.17 2.01
N ALA A 160 -10.63 2.33 3.29
CA ALA A 160 -9.43 1.73 3.84
C ALA A 160 -9.54 0.20 3.84
N LEU A 161 -8.58 -0.44 3.17
CA LEU A 161 -8.38 -1.89 3.23
C LEU A 161 -7.98 -2.31 4.65
N ILE A 162 -7.17 -1.47 5.29
CA ILE A 162 -6.77 -1.63 6.68
C ILE A 162 -6.51 -0.25 7.29
N SER A 163 -6.92 -0.08 8.54
CA SER A 163 -6.63 1.10 9.35
C SER A 163 -6.22 0.64 10.74
N ARG A 164 -5.11 1.17 11.25
CA ARG A 164 -4.58 0.84 12.58
C ARG A 164 -4.08 2.06 13.31
N GLU A 165 -4.30 2.05 14.62
CA GLU A 165 -3.72 3.04 15.52
C GLU A 165 -2.39 2.56 16.08
N PHE A 166 -1.44 3.48 16.14
CA PHE A 166 -0.12 3.31 16.72
C PHE A 166 0.10 4.39 17.77
N MET A 167 0.70 4.02 18.88
CA MET A 167 1.05 4.94 19.95
C MET A 167 2.51 4.77 20.32
N SER A 168 3.24 5.87 20.41
CA SER A 168 4.63 5.84 20.85
C SER A 168 4.73 5.32 22.28
N ASP A 169 5.73 4.49 22.56
CA ASP A 169 5.90 3.87 23.88
C ASP A 169 6.47 4.87 24.88
N ILE A 170 5.59 5.37 25.76
CA ILE A 170 5.92 6.35 26.81
C ILE A 170 7.01 5.86 27.76
N LYS A 171 7.14 4.54 27.96
CA LYS A 171 8.18 3.97 28.84
C LYS A 171 9.55 3.98 28.18
N LYS A 172 9.59 3.99 26.85
CA LYS A 172 10.82 4.02 26.05
C LYS A 172 11.19 5.43 25.60
N THR A 173 10.29 6.42 25.71
CA THR A 173 10.61 7.80 25.33
C THR A 173 11.48 8.50 26.37
N ALA A 174 12.72 8.80 26.00
CA ALA A 174 13.63 9.58 26.81
C ALA A 174 13.25 11.08 26.83
N ILE A 175 13.68 11.78 27.88
CA ILE A 175 13.59 13.24 27.95
C ILE A 175 14.63 13.85 27.01
N ARG A 176 14.23 14.85 26.22
CA ARG A 176 15.07 15.50 25.21
C ARG A 176 15.07 17.02 25.36
N PRO A 177 16.16 17.71 24.97
CA PRO A 177 16.32 19.15 25.21
C PRO A 177 15.34 20.02 24.43
N SER A 178 14.84 19.54 23.27
CA SER A 178 13.87 20.25 22.43
C SER A 178 12.63 19.41 22.16
N ARG A 179 11.54 20.08 21.76
CA ARG A 179 10.29 19.41 21.35
C ARG A 179 10.52 18.54 20.12
N ASP A 180 11.28 19.02 19.14
CA ASP A 180 11.59 18.25 17.94
C ASP A 180 12.35 16.96 18.27
N ALA A 181 13.40 17.05 19.09
CA ALA A 181 14.14 15.86 19.53
C ALA A 181 13.27 14.88 20.33
N ALA A 182 12.33 15.38 21.15
CA ALA A 182 11.37 14.53 21.85
C ALA A 182 10.38 13.85 20.90
N CYS A 183 9.96 14.54 19.83
CA CYS A 183 9.10 13.98 18.78
C CYS A 183 9.82 12.89 17.99
N GLN A 184 11.08 13.11 17.61
CA GLN A 184 11.93 12.11 16.96
C GLN A 184 12.13 10.87 17.83
N GLU A 185 12.33 11.06 19.14
CA GLU A 185 12.41 9.96 20.10
C GLU A 185 11.11 9.14 20.14
N ALA A 186 9.96 9.81 20.16
CA ALA A 186 8.65 9.16 20.12
C ALA A 186 8.44 8.38 18.81
N LEU A 187 8.82 8.96 17.67
CA LEU A 187 8.78 8.30 16.36
C LEU A 187 9.70 7.08 16.29
N ALA A 188 10.87 7.11 16.93
CA ALA A 188 11.79 5.98 16.97
C ALA A 188 11.17 4.76 17.67
N THR A 189 10.35 4.96 18.71
CA THR A 189 9.63 3.85 19.36
C THR A 189 8.58 3.18 18.46
N LEU A 190 8.17 3.85 17.38
CA LEU A 190 7.19 3.35 16.42
C LEU A 190 7.83 2.55 15.27
N THR A 191 9.17 2.53 15.15
CA THR A 191 9.86 1.86 14.04
C THR A 191 9.47 0.39 13.94
N GLU A 192 9.66 -0.40 15.00
CA GLU A 192 9.31 -1.83 15.01
C GLU A 192 7.83 -2.12 14.68
N PRO A 193 6.84 -1.55 15.41
CA PRO A 193 5.43 -1.87 15.15
C PRO A 193 4.95 -1.39 13.77
N LEU A 194 5.48 -0.28 13.25
CA LEU A 194 5.15 0.16 11.89
C LEU A 194 5.79 -0.75 10.84
N THR A 195 7.07 -1.12 10.98
CA THR A 195 7.73 -2.05 10.05
C THR A 195 7.02 -3.39 10.02
N ASP A 196 6.60 -3.93 11.18
CA ASP A 196 5.78 -5.14 11.26
C ASP A 196 4.45 -4.98 10.53
N PHE A 197 3.77 -3.83 10.73
CA PHE A 197 2.53 -3.53 10.02
C PHE A 197 2.67 -3.55 8.50
N PHE A 198 3.70 -2.88 7.96
CA PHE A 198 3.99 -2.87 6.52
C PHE A 198 4.33 -4.27 6.01
N LEU A 199 5.05 -5.07 6.79
CA LEU A 199 5.47 -6.41 6.38
C LEU A 199 4.35 -7.45 6.48
N ASN A 200 3.44 -7.36 7.44
CA ASN A 200 2.57 -8.48 7.79
C ASN A 200 1.07 -8.19 7.66
N ASN A 201 0.67 -6.96 7.34
CA ASN A 201 -0.75 -6.61 7.34
C ASN A 201 -1.30 -6.02 6.05
N ILE A 202 -0.44 -5.60 5.14
CA ILE A 202 -0.86 -5.14 3.81
C ILE A 202 -0.95 -6.37 2.89
N PRO A 203 -2.12 -6.60 2.25
CA PRO A 203 -2.30 -7.76 1.39
C PRO A 203 -1.33 -7.72 0.19
N VAL A 204 -0.86 -8.89 -0.23
CA VAL A 204 -0.05 -9.04 -1.44
C VAL A 204 -0.89 -9.78 -2.49
N TYR A 205 -1.00 -9.22 -3.69
CA TYR A 205 -1.74 -9.81 -4.80
C TYR A 205 -0.81 -10.30 -5.91
N GLY A 206 -1.16 -11.44 -6.49
CA GLY A 206 -0.52 -12.04 -7.65
C GLY A 206 -1.54 -12.61 -8.61
N LEU A 207 -1.08 -13.09 -9.75
CA LEU A 207 -1.87 -13.83 -10.73
C LEU A 207 -1.42 -15.29 -10.76
N LEU A 208 -2.38 -16.19 -10.91
CA LEU A 208 -2.11 -17.61 -11.07
C LEU A 208 -2.18 -18.00 -12.55
N GLY A 209 -1.13 -18.68 -13.01
CA GLY A 209 -1.04 -19.28 -14.34
C GLY A 209 -0.55 -20.72 -14.29
N TYR A 210 -0.51 -21.36 -15.45
CA TYR A 210 0.07 -22.69 -15.65
C TYR A 210 1.07 -22.60 -16.81
N GLU A 211 2.34 -22.86 -16.51
CA GLU A 211 3.46 -22.76 -17.45
C GLU A 211 4.49 -23.87 -17.16
N ASN A 212 5.04 -24.51 -18.20
CA ASN A 212 6.07 -25.55 -18.07
C ASN A 212 5.71 -26.70 -17.10
N ASP A 213 4.46 -27.16 -17.15
CA ASP A 213 3.90 -28.18 -16.27
C ASP A 213 3.86 -27.82 -14.77
N GLU A 214 3.93 -26.53 -14.45
CA GLU A 214 3.83 -26.00 -13.09
C GLU A 214 2.76 -24.91 -12.97
N TYR A 215 2.14 -24.83 -11.79
CA TYR A 215 1.31 -23.68 -11.45
C TYR A 215 2.18 -22.58 -10.86
N ILE A 216 2.12 -21.40 -11.47
CA ILE A 216 2.99 -20.28 -11.14
C ILE A 216 2.15 -19.11 -10.65
N VAL A 217 2.53 -18.55 -9.50
CA VAL A 217 2.02 -17.25 -9.03
C VAL A 217 3.02 -16.14 -9.38
N THR A 218 2.52 -14.98 -9.82
CA THR A 218 3.35 -13.78 -10.08
C THR A 218 3.74 -13.05 -8.79
N CYS A 219 4.15 -13.81 -7.78
CA CYS A 219 4.76 -13.30 -6.55
C CYS A 219 6.02 -14.11 -6.26
N GLY A 220 7.11 -13.43 -5.90
CA GLY A 220 8.39 -14.06 -5.57
C GLY A 220 9.01 -13.49 -4.30
N ALA A 221 10.28 -13.83 -4.09
CA ALA A 221 11.11 -13.39 -2.97
C ALA A 221 11.18 -11.85 -2.87
N ASN A 222 11.08 -11.17 -4.02
CA ASN A 222 11.01 -9.72 -4.13
C ASN A 222 9.84 -9.09 -3.33
N LEU A 223 8.72 -9.81 -3.18
CA LEU A 223 7.56 -9.40 -2.38
C LEU A 223 7.62 -9.93 -0.93
N ARG A 224 8.78 -10.43 -0.49
CA ARG A 224 9.00 -11.01 0.85
C ARG A 224 8.00 -12.12 1.20
N ILE A 225 7.57 -12.90 0.21
CA ILE A 225 6.84 -14.15 0.47
C ILE A 225 7.84 -15.27 0.77
N ARG A 226 7.36 -16.36 1.37
CA ARG A 226 8.17 -17.47 1.84
C ARG A 226 7.64 -18.78 1.30
N LYS A 227 8.53 -19.77 1.21
CA LYS A 227 8.10 -21.16 1.01
C LYS A 227 7.13 -21.56 2.11
N GLY A 228 6.00 -22.14 1.73
CA GLY A 228 4.93 -22.52 2.64
C GLY A 228 3.84 -21.48 2.85
N ASP A 229 4.03 -20.24 2.39
CA ASP A 229 2.97 -19.23 2.38
C ASP A 229 1.77 -19.71 1.56
N GLN A 230 0.57 -19.31 1.97
CA GLN A 230 -0.67 -19.68 1.31
C GLN A 230 -1.30 -18.48 0.62
N PHE A 231 -1.88 -18.69 -0.55
CA PHE A 231 -2.68 -17.71 -1.26
C PHE A 231 -4.11 -18.20 -1.39
N GLN A 232 -5.07 -17.34 -1.06
CA GLN A 232 -6.44 -17.52 -1.48
C GLN A 232 -6.55 -17.16 -2.96
N VAL A 233 -7.13 -18.05 -3.75
CA VAL A 233 -7.33 -17.87 -5.19
C VAL A 233 -8.78 -17.47 -5.45
N SER A 234 -8.97 -16.40 -6.19
CA SER A 234 -10.28 -15.92 -6.63
C SER A 234 -10.34 -15.86 -8.15
N LEU A 235 -11.43 -16.35 -8.74
CA LEU A 235 -11.78 -16.10 -10.12
C LEU A 235 -12.36 -14.68 -10.22
N VAL A 236 -11.65 -13.82 -10.94
CA VAL A 236 -12.10 -12.47 -11.25
C VAL A 236 -12.63 -12.46 -12.66
N LYS A 237 -13.84 -11.92 -12.86
CA LYS A 237 -14.47 -11.73 -14.17
C LYS A 237 -14.86 -10.27 -14.34
N TYR A 238 -14.58 -9.74 -15.53
CA TYR A 238 -15.08 -8.44 -15.96
C TYR A 238 -16.27 -8.61 -16.90
N ASN A 239 -17.39 -7.96 -16.57
CA ASN A 239 -18.57 -7.90 -17.42
C ASN A 239 -18.87 -6.43 -17.73
N GLY A 240 -18.21 -5.89 -18.77
CA GLY A 240 -18.23 -4.45 -19.03
C GLY A 240 -17.53 -3.66 -17.92
N SER A 241 -18.28 -2.81 -17.22
CA SER A 241 -17.78 -2.02 -16.07
C SER A 241 -17.87 -2.76 -14.73
N GLU A 242 -18.53 -3.91 -14.68
CA GLU A 242 -18.70 -4.68 -13.45
C GLU A 242 -17.57 -5.69 -13.26
N ARG A 243 -17.01 -5.74 -12.04
CA ARG A 243 -16.00 -6.70 -11.62
C ARG A 243 -16.62 -7.67 -10.62
N HIS A 244 -16.72 -8.94 -10.99
CA HIS A 244 -17.11 -10.02 -10.09
C HIS A 244 -15.88 -10.77 -9.61
N SER A 245 -15.89 -11.20 -8.35
CA SER A 245 -14.82 -11.99 -7.73
C SER A 245 -15.44 -13.13 -6.92
N GLU A 246 -15.05 -14.36 -7.21
CA GLU A 246 -15.48 -15.57 -6.51
C GLU A 246 -14.25 -16.32 -5.98
N VAL A 247 -14.27 -16.77 -4.73
CA VAL A 247 -13.17 -17.57 -4.16
C VAL A 247 -13.28 -19.00 -4.69
N VAL A 248 -12.18 -19.53 -5.23
CA VAL A 248 -12.16 -20.83 -5.94
C VAL A 248 -11.18 -21.85 -5.38
N GLY A 249 -10.31 -21.43 -4.45
CA GLY A 249 -9.45 -22.37 -3.73
C GLY A 249 -8.28 -21.71 -3.01
N ILE A 250 -7.34 -22.53 -2.53
CA ILE A 250 -6.10 -22.09 -1.89
C ILE A 250 -4.90 -22.78 -2.57
N VAL A 251 -3.79 -22.04 -2.71
CA VAL A 251 -2.51 -22.57 -3.17
C VAL A 251 -1.41 -22.28 -2.17
N LYS A 252 -0.37 -23.10 -2.16
CA LYS A 252 0.77 -23.02 -1.25
C LYS A 252 2.08 -22.92 -2.02
N VAL A 253 2.95 -22.00 -1.63
CA VAL A 253 4.28 -21.81 -2.23
C VAL A 253 5.17 -23.03 -1.96
N GLN A 254 5.67 -23.66 -3.04
CA GLN A 254 6.56 -24.82 -2.98
C GLN A 254 8.00 -24.47 -3.35
N ASP A 255 8.16 -23.69 -4.40
CA ASP A 255 9.44 -23.22 -4.91
C ASP A 255 9.40 -21.69 -5.05
N LEU A 256 10.27 -21.01 -4.30
CA LEU A 256 10.33 -19.55 -4.24
C LEU A 256 11.36 -19.05 -5.24
N ARG A 257 10.93 -18.22 -6.20
CA ARG A 257 11.82 -17.61 -7.21
C ARG A 257 11.87 -16.10 -7.00
N ALA A 258 12.67 -15.39 -7.80
CA ALA A 258 12.91 -13.96 -7.62
C ALA A 258 11.62 -13.13 -7.72
N SER A 259 10.84 -13.30 -8.79
CA SER A 259 9.62 -12.53 -9.10
C SER A 259 8.36 -13.38 -9.27
N THR A 260 8.51 -14.70 -9.27
CA THR A 260 7.43 -15.68 -9.38
C THR A 260 7.66 -16.80 -8.37
N SER A 261 6.68 -17.69 -8.20
CA SER A 261 6.85 -18.89 -7.38
C SER A 261 6.01 -20.04 -7.93
N ALA A 262 6.54 -21.26 -7.84
CA ALA A 262 5.74 -22.45 -8.11
C ALA A 262 4.88 -22.77 -6.87
N VAL A 263 3.63 -23.13 -7.11
CA VAL A 263 2.65 -23.41 -6.08
C VAL A 263 2.02 -24.78 -6.27
N SER A 264 1.55 -25.37 -5.17
CA SER A 264 0.71 -26.56 -5.18
C SER A 264 -0.65 -26.26 -4.56
N TYR A 265 -1.64 -27.06 -4.89
CA TYR A 265 -2.96 -26.99 -4.24
C TYR A 265 -2.95 -27.58 -2.84
N SER A 266 -3.89 -27.11 -2.03
CA SER A 266 -4.37 -27.86 -0.87
C SER A 266 -5.14 -29.09 -1.36
N GLU A 267 -5.01 -30.24 -0.68
CA GLU A 267 -5.79 -31.42 -1.03
C GLU A 267 -7.30 -31.17 -0.79
N GLY A 268 -8.10 -31.37 -1.84
CA GLY A 268 -9.55 -31.47 -1.77
C GLY A 268 -10.32 -30.17 -2.06
N LYS A 269 -11.12 -30.20 -3.14
CA LYS A 269 -12.19 -29.24 -3.51
C LYS A 269 -11.78 -27.88 -4.09
N ASP A 270 -10.54 -27.69 -4.53
CA ASP A 270 -10.13 -26.47 -5.23
C ASP A 270 -10.54 -26.52 -6.72
N ARG A 271 -11.43 -25.62 -7.17
CA ARG A 271 -11.92 -25.54 -8.57
C ARG A 271 -10.87 -25.00 -9.56
N ILE A 272 -9.66 -24.76 -9.10
CA ILE A 272 -8.62 -24.05 -9.84
C ILE A 272 -8.20 -24.81 -11.10
N ILE A 273 -8.02 -26.14 -10.99
CA ILE A 273 -7.58 -27.01 -12.10
C ILE A 273 -8.59 -26.99 -13.25
N GLU A 274 -9.89 -26.99 -12.92
CA GLU A 274 -10.99 -26.95 -13.89
C GLU A 274 -11.12 -25.58 -14.55
N LEU A 275 -10.75 -24.51 -13.84
CA LEU A 275 -10.95 -23.14 -14.29
C LEU A 275 -9.86 -22.63 -15.23
N ILE A 276 -8.59 -22.98 -15.00
CA ILE A 276 -7.47 -22.46 -15.81
C ILE A 276 -7.68 -22.68 -17.33
N PRO A 277 -8.09 -23.87 -17.80
CA PRO A 277 -8.34 -24.10 -19.23
C PRO A 277 -9.56 -23.34 -19.78
N THR A 278 -10.48 -22.88 -18.91
CA THR A 278 -11.74 -22.24 -19.30
C THR A 278 -11.73 -20.72 -19.19
N LEU A 279 -10.60 -20.12 -18.77
CA LEU A 279 -10.44 -18.67 -18.66
C LEU A 279 -10.52 -17.99 -20.03
N ASP A 280 -11.56 -17.19 -20.23
CA ASP A 280 -11.73 -16.32 -21.40
C ASP A 280 -10.82 -15.06 -21.32
N ALA A 281 -11.01 -14.12 -22.26
CA ALA A 281 -10.25 -12.87 -22.31
C ALA A 281 -10.63 -11.86 -21.22
N ASN A 282 -11.70 -12.09 -20.48
CA ASN A 282 -12.24 -11.19 -19.46
C ASN A 282 -12.14 -11.79 -18.04
N SER A 283 -11.47 -12.92 -17.90
CA SER A 283 -11.33 -13.63 -16.64
C SER A 283 -9.89 -14.05 -16.35
N PHE A 284 -9.54 -14.03 -15.08
CA PHE A 284 -8.24 -14.46 -14.58
C PHE A 284 -8.34 -14.91 -13.13
N LEU A 285 -7.33 -15.64 -12.67
CA LEU A 285 -7.21 -16.08 -11.30
C LEU A 285 -6.29 -15.13 -10.53
N GLN A 286 -6.85 -14.47 -9.52
CA GLN A 286 -6.12 -13.59 -8.62
C GLN A 286 -5.77 -14.35 -7.35
N CYS A 287 -4.49 -14.34 -6.99
CA CYS A 287 -3.97 -14.84 -5.72
C CYS A 287 -3.88 -13.68 -4.73
N ARG A 288 -4.41 -13.85 -3.52
CA ARG A 288 -4.20 -12.96 -2.37
C ARG A 288 -3.45 -13.71 -1.28
N LEU A 289 -2.29 -13.21 -0.88
CA LEU A 289 -1.50 -13.80 0.20
C LEU A 289 -2.31 -13.81 1.49
N LEU A 290 -2.47 -14.99 2.07
CA LEU A 290 -3.02 -15.18 3.40
C LEU A 290 -1.90 -14.93 4.40
N LEU A 291 -1.86 -13.71 4.93
CA LEU A 291 -0.96 -13.36 6.02
C LEU A 291 -1.42 -14.11 7.26
N LEU A 292 -0.73 -15.20 7.59
CA LEU A 292 -0.93 -15.92 8.85
C LEU A 292 -0.67 -14.94 9.98
N LYS A 293 -1.70 -14.65 10.79
CA LYS A 293 -1.54 -13.82 11.99
C LYS A 293 -0.48 -14.48 12.87
N SER A 294 0.70 -13.87 12.97
CA SER A 294 1.51 -14.02 14.17
C SER A 294 0.74 -13.33 15.30
N TYR A 295 0.11 -14.15 16.14
CA TYR A 295 -0.51 -13.74 17.39
C TYR A 295 0.55 -13.24 18.38
#